data_AF-A0A391PHM2-F1
#
_entry.id   AF-A0A391PHM2-F1
#
_cell.length_a   1.000
_cell.length_b   1.000
_cell.length_c   1.000
_cell.angle_alpha   90.00
_cell.angle_beta   90.00
_cell.angle_gamma   90.00
#
_symmetry.space_group_name_H-M   'P 1'
#
loop_
_entity.id
_entity.type
_entity.pdbx_description
1 polymer ?
#
loop_
_entity_poly.entity_id
_entity_poly.type
_entity_poly.pdbx_seq_one_letter_code
_entity_poly.pdbx_strand_id
1 'polypeptide(L)' 'MPEVRLDNLEAEMKRKKITRHDIATLLNLSYRTIHSRFNGESDWGYSECVKVRDTYFPGMELSYLFSTDTQSSE' A
#
# COMPACT_ATOMS: atom_id res chain seq x y z
N MET A 1 0.20 -10.81 -14.66
CA MET A 1 1.12 -10.38 -13.59
C MET A 1 0.33 -10.48 -12.29
N PRO A 2 0.91 -10.92 -11.17
CA PRO A 2 0.17 -11.00 -9.91
C PRO A 2 -0.31 -9.60 -9.51
N GLU A 3 -1.62 -9.44 -9.39
CA GLU A 3 -2.21 -8.18 -8.94
C GLU A 3 -2.03 -8.05 -7.43
N VAL A 4 -1.41 -6.95 -7.00
CA VAL A 4 -1.27 -6.59 -5.59
C VAL A 4 -2.58 -5.95 -5.15
N ARG A 5 -3.27 -6.57 -4.17
CA ARG A 5 -4.44 -6.00 -3.53
C ARG A 5 -4.01 -5.15 -2.34
N LEU A 6 -4.63 -3.98 -2.24
CA LEU A 6 -4.39 -3.01 -1.16
C LEU A 6 -5.56 -2.94 -0.18
N ASP A 7 -6.50 -3.88 -0.22
CA ASP A 7 -7.69 -3.91 0.65
C ASP A 7 -7.29 -3.84 2.14
N ASN A 8 -6.26 -4.60 2.52
CA ASN A 8 -5.71 -4.59 3.88
C ASN A 8 -5.05 -3.25 4.21
N LEU A 9 -4.24 -2.70 3.30
CA LEU A 9 -3.62 -1.39 3.47
C LEU A 9 -4.70 -0.30 3.64
N GLU A 10 -5.73 -0.29 2.81
CA GLU A 10 -6.83 0.69 2.88
C GLU A 10 -7.64 0.56 4.17
N ALA A 11 -7.89 -0.67 4.64
CA ALA A 11 -8.55 -0.91 5.92
C ALA A 11 -7.73 -0.32 7.08
N GLU A 12 -6.42 -0.57 7.10
CA GLU A 12 -5.51 -0.03 8.12
C GLU A 12 -5.34 1.48 8.02
N MET A 13 -5.28 2.02 6.80
CA MET A 13 -5.30 3.46 6.53
C MET A 13 -6.55 4.10 7.13
N LYS A 14 -7.73 3.50 6.91
CA LYS A 14 -8.99 4.00 7.48
C LYS A 14 -9.01 3.92 9.01
N ARG A 15 -8.45 2.85 9.60
CA ARG A 15 -8.32 2.71 11.07
C ARG A 15 -7.41 3.79 11.67
N LYS A 16 -6.31 4.12 11.00
CA LYS A 16 -5.34 5.13 11.45
C LYS A 16 -5.60 6.55 10.94
N LYS A 17 -6.68 6.76 10.17
CA LYS A 17 -7.03 8.03 9.51
C LYS A 17 -5.94 8.55 8.57
N ILE A 18 -5.25 7.65 7.88
CA ILE A 18 -4.24 7.97 6.87
C ILE A 18 -4.95 8.05 5.52
N THR A 19 -4.63 9.08 4.75
CA THR A 19 -5.17 9.27 3.40
C THR A 19 -4.15 8.88 2.34
N ARG A 20 -4.62 8.64 1.11
CA ARG A 20 -3.74 8.46 -0.05
C ARG A 20 -2.82 9.67 -0.26
N HIS A 21 -3.27 10.87 0.12
CA HIS A 21 -2.45 12.07 0.07
C HIS A 21 -1.28 12.01 1.06
N ASP A 22 -1.48 11.52 2.29
CA ASP A 22 -0.40 11.37 3.27
C ASP A 22 0.70 10.45 2.74
N ILE A 23 0.31 9.33 2.11
CA ILE A 23 1.26 8.42 1.46
C ILE A 23 1.98 9.11 0.30
N ALA A 24 1.27 9.90 -0.52
CA ALA A 24 1.89 10.67 -1.60
C ALA A 24 2.95 11.64 -1.07
N THR A 25 2.63 12.35 0.01
CA THR A 25 3.55 13.28 0.68
C THR A 25 4.75 12.55 1.28
N LEU A 26 4.54 11.40 1.93
CA LEU A 26 5.62 10.58 2.50
C LEU A 26 6.61 10.08 1.43
N LEU A 27 6.06 9.61 0.31
CA LEU A 27 6.85 9.07 -0.81
C LEU A 27 7.38 10.17 -1.73
N ASN A 28 6.97 11.42 -1.50
CA ASN A 28 7.27 12.57 -2.35
C ASN A 28 6.86 12.32 -3.82
N LEU A 29 5.69 11.68 -3.98
CA LEU A 29 5.09 11.34 -5.27
C LEU A 29 3.87 12.21 -5.55
N SER A 30 3.53 12.34 -6.83
CA SER A 30 2.30 13.01 -7.22
C SER A 30 1.07 12.19 -6.81
N TYR A 31 -0.04 12.86 -6.48
CA TYR A 31 -1.30 12.18 -6.19
C TYR A 31 -1.75 11.25 -7.33
N ARG A 32 -1.49 11.64 -8.58
CA ARG A 32 -1.77 10.82 -9.76
C ARG A 32 -1.00 9.50 -9.74
N THR A 33 0.28 9.54 -9.38
CA THR A 33 1.13 8.35 -9.28
C THR A 33 0.61 7.41 -8.20
N ILE A 34 0.30 7.95 -7.01
CA ILE A 34 -0.29 7.14 -5.93
C ILE A 34 -1.63 6.54 -6.36
N HIS A 35 -2.51 7.34 -6.98
CA HIS A 35 -3.80 6.84 -7.46
C HIS A 35 -3.64 5.69 -8.45
N SER A 36 -2.74 5.81 -9.42
CA SER A 36 -2.43 4.76 -10.40
C SER A 36 -1.94 3.48 -9.71
N ARG A 37 -1.07 3.60 -8.70
CA ARG A 37 -0.60 2.46 -7.91
C ARG A 37 -1.66 1.81 -7.04
N PHE A 38 -2.55 2.62 -6.48
CA PHE A 38 -3.68 2.10 -5.71
C PHE A 38 -4.69 1.36 -6.57
N ASN A 39 -4.82 1.78 -7.84
CA ASN A 39 -5.66 1.12 -8.84
C ASN A 39 -5.00 -0.11 -9.49
N GLY A 40 -3.74 -0.42 -9.16
CA GLY A 40 -3.00 -1.51 -9.80
C GLY A 40 -2.53 -1.20 -11.24
N GLU A 41 -2.61 0.04 -11.69
CA GLU A 41 -2.08 0.48 -12.99
C GLU A 41 -0.55 0.64 -12.98
N SER A 42 0.06 0.73 -11.80
CA SER A 42 1.50 0.87 -11.61
C SER A 42 1.98 0.05 -10.42
N ASP A 43 3.16 -0.56 -10.56
CA ASP A 43 3.76 -1.35 -9.49
C ASP A 43 4.27 -0.50 -8.33
N TRP A 44 4.30 -1.11 -7.14
CA TRP A 44 4.93 -0.54 -5.96
C TRP A 44 6.40 -0.96 -5.88
N GLY A 45 7.30 0.00 -5.67
CA GLY A 45 8.68 -0.28 -5.35
C GLY A 45 8.81 -0.79 -3.92
N TYR A 46 9.65 -1.81 -3.71
CA TYR A 46 9.91 -2.39 -2.39
C TYR A 46 10.28 -1.33 -1.34
N SER A 47 11.16 -0.38 -1.68
CA SER A 47 11.58 0.71 -0.79
C SER A 47 10.41 1.60 -0.34
N GLU A 48 9.41 1.79 -1.19
CA GLU A 48 8.23 2.61 -0.90
C GLU A 48 7.28 1.86 0.03
N CYS A 49 7.07 0.57 -0.22
CA CYS A 49 6.31 -0.31 0.68
C CYS A 49 6.91 -0.32 2.08
N VAL A 50 8.24 -0.53 2.19
CA VAL A 50 8.98 -0.49 3.45
C VAL A 50 8.79 0.87 4.15
N LYS A 51 8.93 1.97 3.42
CA LYS A 51 8.81 3.32 3.99
C LYS A 51 7.40 3.60 4.52
N VAL A 52 6.36 3.23 3.77
CA VAL A 52 4.95 3.35 4.21
C VAL A 52 4.72 2.50 5.46
N ARG A 53 5.19 1.25 5.47
CA ARG A 53 5.09 0.37 6.64
C ARG A 53 5.77 0.98 7.85
N ASP A 54 7.05 1.31 7.77
CA ASP A 54 7.81 1.78 8.94
C ASP A 54 7.27 3.10 9.49
N THR A 55 6.71 3.95 8.62
CA THR A 55 6.14 5.25 9.02
C THR A 55 4.75 5.12 9.61
N TYR A 56 3.86 4.39 8.94
CA TYR A 56 2.43 4.36 9.28
C TYR A 56 1.98 3.09 9.97
N PHE A 57 2.64 1.97 9.68
CA PHE A 57 2.27 0.64 10.12
C PHE A 57 3.44 -0.11 10.75
N PRO A 58 4.16 0.49 11.73
CA PRO A 58 5.26 -0.18 12.39
C PRO A 58 4.71 -1.44 13.08
N GLY A 59 5.25 -2.61 12.71
CA GLY A 59 4.83 -3.91 13.23
C GLY A 59 3.85 -4.70 12.36
N MET A 60 3.46 -4.21 11.18
CA MET A 60 2.72 -5.01 10.19
C MET A 60 3.63 -5.56 9.09
N GLU A 61 3.23 -6.68 8.50
CA GLU A 61 3.97 -7.32 7.42
C GLU A 61 3.65 -6.69 6.06
N LEU A 62 4.67 -6.58 5.19
CA LEU A 62 4.44 -6.11 3.81
C LEU A 62 3.56 -7.07 3.02
N SER A 63 3.71 -8.38 3.24
CA SER A 63 2.87 -9.43 2.65
C SER A 63 1.40 -9.28 3.05
N TYR A 64 1.13 -8.80 4.26
CA TYR A 64 -0.24 -8.52 4.73
C TYR A 64 -0.80 -7.24 4.11
N LEU A 65 -0.03 -6.14 4.15
CA LEU A 65 -0.48 -4.84 3.63
C LEU A 65 -0.63 -4.84 2.10
N PHE A 66 0.28 -5.49 1.40
CA PHE A 66 0.37 -5.60 -0.05
C PHE A 66 0.12 -7.06 -0.48
N SER A 67 -1.01 -7.60 -0.05
CA SER A 67 -1.35 -9.00 -0.33
C SER A 67 -1.62 -9.20 -1.82
N THR A 68 -0.96 -10.16 -2.45
CA THR A 68 -1.34 -10.63 -3.79
C THR A 68 -2.43 -11.70 -3.63
N ASP A 69 -3.40 -11.76 -4.55
CA ASP A 69 -4.60 -12.62 -4.45
C ASP A 69 -4.36 -14.15 -4.46
N THR A 70 -3.12 -14.58 -4.23
CA THR A 70 -2.68 -15.99 -4.20
C THR A 70 -2.72 -16.62 -2.80
N GLN A 71 -3.53 -16.07 -1.89
CA GLN A 71 -3.81 -16.67 -0.58
C GLN A 71 -5.32 -16.68 -0.31
N SER A 72 -6.12 -17.07 -1.32
CA SER A 72 -7.36 -17.79 -1.00
C SER A 72 -6.96 -19.20 -0.62
N SER A 73 -7.03 -19.46 0.68
CA SER A 73 -7.01 -20.76 1.34
C SER A 73 -7.62 -21.90 0.53
N GLU A 74 -6.90 -23.03 0.47
CA GLU A 74 -7.43 -24.39 0.24
C GLU A 74 -8.64 -24.72 1.11
#